data_AF-A0A8C7ISS4-F1
#
_entry.id   AF-A0A8C7ISS4-F1
#
_cell.length_a   1.000
_cell.length_b   1.000
_cell.length_c   1.000
_cell.angle_alpha   90.00
_cell.angle_beta   90.00
_cell.angle_gamma   90.00
#
_symmetry.space_group_name_H-M   'P 1'
#
loop_
_entity.id
_entity.type
_entity.pdbx_description
1 polymer ?
#
loop_
_entity_poly.entity_id
_entity_poly.type
_entity_poly.pdbx_seq_one_letter_code
_entity_poly.pdbx_strand_id
1 'polypeptide(L)'
;MTTAARPTFEPARGGRGKGEGDLSALSKQYSSRDLPGHTKIKYRQLTQDAPEEVRARDFRRELEERERVAVREKTRERGPRGETVQREWMRHAGRNALSMTLCARSSTRNSWRNM
;
A
#
# COMPACT_ATOMS: atom_id res chain seq x y z
N MET A 1 11.93 -5.34 40.67
CA MET A 1 11.17 -4.83 39.51
C MET A 1 9.85 -5.58 39.42
N THR A 2 8.72 -4.89 39.32
CA THR A 2 7.39 -5.51 39.32
C THR A 2 6.91 -5.85 37.90
N THR A 3 6.28 -7.02 37.74
CA THR A 3 5.92 -7.65 36.45
C THR A 3 4.52 -7.27 35.96
N ALA A 4 4.20 -5.97 35.95
CA ALA A 4 2.87 -5.51 35.51
C ALA A 4 2.67 -5.60 33.99
N ALA A 5 3.75 -5.53 33.20
CA ALA A 5 3.70 -5.70 31.76
C ALA A 5 3.52 -7.19 31.41
N ARG A 6 2.31 -7.58 31.01
CA ARG A 6 2.00 -8.91 30.48
C ARG A 6 1.58 -8.79 29.01
N PRO A 7 2.04 -9.67 28.11
CA PRO A 7 1.56 -9.69 26.73
C PRO A 7 0.10 -10.18 26.68
N THR A 8 -0.67 -9.66 25.72
CA THR A 8 -2.01 -10.14 25.39
C THR A 8 -1.90 -11.31 24.40
N PHE A 9 -2.22 -12.52 24.83
CA PHE A 9 -2.20 -13.70 23.95
C PHE A 9 -3.52 -13.93 23.20
N GLU A 10 -4.64 -13.44 23.76
CA GLU A 10 -5.97 -13.51 23.17
C GLU A 10 -6.53 -12.10 22.98
N PRO A 11 -7.04 -11.75 21.79
CA PRO A 11 -7.65 -10.44 21.55
C PRO A 11 -9.06 -10.37 22.14
N ALA A 12 -9.53 -9.17 22.44
CA ALA A 12 -10.92 -8.96 22.85
C ALA A 12 -11.89 -9.32 21.71
N ARG A 13 -12.94 -10.09 22.02
CA ARG A 13 -13.98 -10.49 21.07
C ARG A 13 -15.11 -9.46 21.06
N GLY A 14 -15.52 -9.02 19.86
CA GLY A 14 -16.71 -8.18 19.67
C GLY A 14 -18.01 -8.95 19.94
N GLY A 15 -19.12 -8.22 20.10
CA GLY A 15 -20.46 -8.77 20.37
C GLY A 15 -21.03 -8.40 21.75
N ARG A 16 -20.30 -7.63 22.56
CA ARG A 16 -20.68 -7.27 23.94
C ARG A 16 -20.67 -5.75 24.18
N GLY A 17 -20.29 -4.96 23.18
CA GLY A 17 -20.17 -3.51 23.26
C GLY A 17 -21.43 -2.76 22.82
N LYS A 18 -21.33 -1.42 22.82
CA LYS A 18 -22.40 -0.53 22.34
C LYS A 18 -22.76 -0.88 20.89
N GLY A 19 -24.03 -1.25 20.65
CA GLY A 19 -24.57 -1.51 19.31
C GLY A 19 -24.33 -2.91 18.74
N GLU A 20 -23.78 -3.86 19.53
CA GLU A 20 -23.42 -5.20 19.03
C GLU A 20 -24.39 -6.33 19.44
N GLY A 21 -25.36 -6.06 20.32
CA GLY A 21 -26.37 -7.02 20.81
C GLY A 21 -27.77 -6.42 20.79
N ASP A 22 -28.61 -6.71 21.80
CA ASP A 22 -29.82 -5.93 22.03
C ASP A 22 -29.41 -4.44 22.04
N LEU A 23 -30.12 -3.57 21.31
CA LEU A 23 -29.91 -2.11 21.28
C LEU A 23 -30.14 -1.44 22.66
N SER A 24 -30.08 -2.22 23.74
CA SER A 24 -30.62 -2.10 25.08
C SER A 24 -29.46 -2.23 26.08
N ALA A 25 -29.11 -1.25 26.90
CA ALA A 25 -29.80 -0.03 27.25
C ALA A 25 -29.54 1.08 26.23
N LEU A 26 -30.61 1.64 25.64
CA LEU A 26 -30.61 2.81 24.74
C LEU A 26 -29.85 3.98 25.40
N SER A 27 -28.54 3.97 25.24
CA SER A 27 -27.63 4.97 25.77
C SER A 27 -27.86 6.26 25.02
N LYS A 28 -28.20 7.32 25.74
CA LYS A 28 -28.31 8.68 25.19
C LYS A 28 -26.95 9.30 24.81
N GLN A 29 -25.85 8.59 25.06
CA GLN A 29 -24.51 9.03 24.70
C GLN A 29 -24.29 8.81 23.19
N TYR A 30 -23.99 9.89 22.48
CA TYR A 30 -23.56 9.90 21.08
C TYR A 30 -22.25 10.69 20.98
N SER A 31 -21.37 10.30 20.07
CA SER A 31 -20.16 11.06 19.73
C SER A 31 -20.49 12.17 18.73
N SER A 32 -19.63 13.19 18.64
CA SER A 32 -19.70 14.18 17.54
C SER A 32 -19.58 13.53 16.17
N ARG A 33 -18.93 12.36 16.07
CA ARG A 33 -18.79 11.58 14.83
C ARG A 33 -20.06 10.83 14.43
N ASP A 34 -20.95 10.56 15.38
CA ASP A 34 -22.22 9.83 15.14
C ASP A 34 -23.33 10.77 14.67
N LEU A 35 -23.05 12.08 14.63
CA LEU A 35 -23.98 13.05 14.07
C LEU A 35 -24.21 12.78 12.57
N PRO A 36 -25.40 13.10 12.04
CA PRO A 36 -25.71 12.85 10.63
C PRO A 36 -24.67 13.46 9.68
N GLY A 37 -23.90 12.60 9.02
CA GLY A 37 -22.93 12.94 8.00
C GLY A 37 -23.09 12.02 6.80
N HIS A 38 -23.09 12.57 5.59
CA HIS A 38 -23.28 11.81 4.35
C HIS A 38 -24.58 10.98 4.32
N THR A 39 -25.71 11.62 4.63
CA THR A 39 -27.05 11.00 4.64
C THR A 39 -27.58 10.62 3.25
N LYS A 40 -26.85 10.95 2.18
CA LYS A 40 -27.22 10.65 0.79
C LYS A 40 -26.11 9.82 0.14
N ILE A 41 -26.46 8.62 -0.30
CA ILE A 41 -25.57 7.75 -1.07
C ILE A 41 -25.57 8.22 -2.53
N LYS A 42 -24.37 8.42 -3.09
CA LYS A 42 -24.20 8.76 -4.49
C LYS A 42 -24.17 7.49 -5.32
N TYR A 43 -24.96 7.45 -6.39
CA TYR A 43 -24.93 6.37 -7.38
C TYR A 43 -24.02 6.74 -8.55
N ARG A 44 -23.34 5.74 -9.11
CA ARG A 44 -22.58 5.89 -10.34
C ARG A 44 -23.53 6.26 -11.47
N GLN A 45 -23.26 7.38 -12.13
CA GLN A 45 -24.01 7.80 -13.31
C GLN A 45 -23.54 7.04 -14.55
N LEU A 46 -24.35 7.03 -15.59
CA LEU A 46 -23.91 6.69 -16.95
C LEU A 46 -22.69 7.59 -17.27
N THR A 47 -21.64 7.04 -17.87
CA THR A 47 -20.27 7.60 -18.03
C THR A 47 -19.30 7.46 -16.84
N GLN A 48 -19.77 7.04 -15.65
CA GLN A 48 -18.94 6.84 -14.45
C GLN A 48 -18.74 5.36 -14.09
N ASP A 49 -18.79 4.50 -15.10
CA ASP A 49 -18.81 3.04 -14.93
C ASP A 49 -20.07 2.56 -14.20
N ALA A 50 -21.23 2.97 -14.72
CA ALA A 50 -22.49 2.37 -14.32
C ALA A 50 -22.44 0.84 -14.57
N PRO A 51 -23.09 0.01 -13.73
CA PRO A 51 -23.00 -1.45 -13.83
C PRO A 51 -23.46 -1.97 -15.21
N GLU A 52 -24.39 -1.29 -15.87
CA GLU A 52 -24.85 -1.68 -17.20
C GLU A 52 -23.79 -1.46 -18.28
N GLU A 53 -23.02 -0.36 -18.22
CA GLU A 53 -21.91 -0.11 -19.14
C GLU A 53 -20.74 -1.06 -18.89
N VAL A 54 -20.47 -1.41 -17.61
CA VAL A 54 -19.44 -2.39 -17.25
C VAL A 54 -19.79 -3.78 -17.80
N ARG A 55 -21.07 -4.18 -17.75
CA ARG A 55 -21.52 -5.49 -18.26
C ARG A 55 -21.38 -5.63 -19.78
N ALA A 56 -21.55 -4.55 -20.53
CA ALA A 56 -21.49 -4.57 -22.00
C ALA A 56 -20.06 -4.41 -22.57
N ARG A 57 -19.05 -4.15 -21.73
CA ARG A 57 -17.68 -3.86 -22.18
C ARG A 57 -16.79 -5.10 -22.28
N ASP A 58 -16.04 -5.19 -23.38
CA ASP A 58 -15.01 -6.20 -23.60
C ASP A 58 -13.67 -5.76 -23.01
N PHE A 59 -13.45 -6.01 -21.72
CA PHE A 59 -12.25 -5.56 -21.00
C PHE A 59 -10.93 -6.08 -21.58
N ARG A 60 -10.91 -7.28 -22.17
CA ARG A 60 -9.68 -7.86 -22.75
C ARG A 60 -9.14 -7.01 -23.89
N ARG A 61 -10.02 -6.63 -24.81
CA ARG A 61 -9.65 -5.83 -26.00
C ARG A 61 -9.21 -4.42 -25.60
N GLU A 62 -9.97 -3.76 -24.73
CA GLU A 62 -9.64 -2.40 -24.27
C GLU A 62 -8.32 -2.37 -23.48
N LEU A 63 -8.04 -3.39 -22.67
CA LEU A 63 -6.81 -3.49 -21.91
C LEU A 63 -5.61 -3.66 -22.84
N GLU A 64 -5.68 -4.59 -23.80
CA GLU A 64 -4.61 -4.79 -24.78
C GLU A 64 -4.32 -3.53 -25.60
N GLU A 65 -5.35 -2.77 -25.98
CA GLU A 65 -5.18 -1.50 -26.70
C GLU A 65 -4.49 -0.44 -25.83
N ARG A 66 -4.93 -0.28 -24.58
CA ARG A 66 -4.32 0.67 -23.63
C ARG A 66 -2.87 0.29 -23.32
N GLU A 67 -2.56 -0.99 -23.19
CA GLU A 67 -1.19 -1.46 -23.00
C GLU A 67 -0.32 -1.18 -24.23
N ARG A 68 -0.83 -1.39 -25.44
CA ARG A 68 -0.11 -1.03 -26.68
C ARG A 68 0.20 0.47 -26.73
N VAL A 69 -0.75 1.33 -26.35
CA VAL A 69 -0.53 2.78 -26.30
C VAL A 69 0.48 3.15 -25.22
N ALA A 70 0.34 2.62 -24.00
CA ALA A 70 1.26 2.89 -22.89
C ALA A 70 2.70 2.45 -23.21
N VAL A 71 2.88 1.31 -23.90
CA VAL A 71 4.21 0.87 -24.36
C VAL A 71 4.77 1.83 -25.40
N ARG A 72 3.96 2.29 -26.36
CA ARG A 72 4.39 3.28 -27.37
C ARG A 72 4.79 4.61 -26.73
N GLU A 73 4.03 5.10 -25.76
CA GLU A 73 4.36 6.32 -25.02
C GLU A 73 5.63 6.13 -24.18
N LYS A 74 5.74 5.04 -23.43
CA LYS A 74 6.96 4.72 -22.68
C LYS A 74 8.19 4.64 -23.58
N THR A 75 8.06 4.12 -24.80
CA THR A 75 9.18 4.03 -25.76
C THR A 75 9.54 5.40 -26.34
N ARG A 76 8.57 6.30 -26.50
CA ARG A 76 8.81 7.71 -26.90
C ARG A 76 9.42 8.54 -25.79
N GLU A 77 8.95 8.37 -24.56
CA GLU A 77 9.40 9.13 -23.38
C GLU A 77 10.79 8.68 -22.91
N ARG A 78 11.08 7.38 -23.06
CA ARG A 78 12.42 6.79 -22.90
C ARG A 78 13.25 7.04 -24.16
N GLY A 79 13.36 8.30 -24.56
CA GLY A 79 14.37 8.76 -25.51
C GLY A 79 15.79 8.45 -24.98
N PRO A 80 16.85 8.72 -25.77
CA PRO A 80 18.21 8.27 -25.46
C PRO A 80 18.72 8.66 -24.06
N ARG A 81 18.15 9.72 -23.46
CA ARG A 81 18.48 10.16 -22.09
C ARG A 81 17.86 9.31 -20.97
N GLY A 82 16.73 8.64 -21.21
CA GLY A 82 16.09 7.73 -20.24
C GLY A 82 16.85 6.41 -20.10
N GLU A 83 17.40 5.89 -21.20
CA GLU A 83 18.27 4.71 -21.17
C GLU A 83 19.61 4.96 -20.49
N THR A 84 20.20 6.15 -20.65
CA THR A 84 21.45 6.50 -19.97
C THR A 84 21.26 6.60 -18.46
N VAL A 85 20.19 7.26 -18.00
CA VAL A 85 19.86 7.38 -16.57
C VAL A 85 19.57 6.00 -15.96
N GLN A 86 18.85 5.13 -16.66
CA GLN A 86 18.53 3.80 -16.16
C GLN A 86 19.74 2.85 -16.15
N ARG A 87 20.64 2.97 -17.15
CA ARG A 87 21.95 2.30 -17.13
C ARG A 87 22.85 2.83 -16.01
N GLU A 88 22.80 4.12 -15.72
CA GLU A 88 23.60 4.74 -14.67
C GLU A 88 23.11 4.33 -13.27
N TRP A 89 21.78 4.30 -13.05
CA TRP A 89 21.17 3.71 -11.86
C TRP A 89 21.54 2.23 -11.67
N MET A 90 21.50 1.41 -12.74
CA MET A 90 21.96 0.02 -12.68
C MET A 90 23.45 -0.10 -12.34
N ARG A 91 24.32 0.74 -12.89
CA ARG A 91 25.76 0.77 -12.56
C ARG A 91 26.02 1.25 -11.13
N HIS A 92 25.23 2.16 -10.60
CA HIS A 92 25.37 2.65 -9.22
C HIS A 92 24.84 1.61 -8.22
N ALA A 93 23.74 0.93 -8.53
CA ALA A 93 23.23 -0.20 -7.76
C ALA A 93 24.24 -1.36 -7.71
N GLY A 94 24.89 -1.69 -8.83
CA GLY A 94 25.97 -2.70 -8.87
C GLY A 94 27.22 -2.31 -8.08
N ARG A 95 27.53 -1.01 -7.98
CA ARG A 95 28.63 -0.49 -7.13
C ARG A 95 28.29 -0.59 -5.63
N ASN A 96 27.03 -0.40 -5.24
CA ASN A 96 26.60 -0.59 -3.85
C ASN A 96 26.61 -2.06 -3.41
N ALA A 97 26.41 -3.01 -4.32
CA ALA A 97 26.55 -4.44 -4.02
C ALA A 97 28.02 -4.83 -3.71
N LEU A 98 28.99 -4.17 -4.37
CA LEU A 98 30.42 -4.36 -4.12
C LEU A 98 30.90 -3.60 -2.85
N SER A 99 30.28 -2.48 -2.49
CA SER A 99 30.60 -1.76 -1.23
C SER A 99 30.08 -2.48 0.01
N MET A 100 28.90 -3.13 -0.05
CA MET A 100 28.37 -3.97 1.03
C MET A 100 29.24 -5.21 1.31
N THR A 101 29.83 -5.82 0.28
CA THR A 101 30.72 -7.00 0.44
C THR A 101 32.11 -6.63 0.96
N LEU A 102 32.59 -5.41 0.72
CA LEU A 102 33.85 -4.90 1.28
C LEU A 102 33.73 -4.42 2.73
N CYS A 103 32.57 -3.88 3.14
CA CYS A 103 32.33 -3.48 4.53
C CYS A 103 32.21 -4.70 5.48
N ALA A 104 31.63 -5.81 5.01
CA ALA A 104 31.58 -7.06 5.77
C ALA A 104 32.96 -7.71 5.98
N ARG A 105 33.94 -7.42 5.11
CA ARG A 105 35.30 -7.98 5.16
C ARG A 105 36.30 -7.14 5.98
N SER A 106 35.98 -5.88 6.29
CA SER A 106 36.78 -5.02 7.17
C SER A 106 36.32 -5.07 8.63
N SER A 107 35.03 -5.37 8.89
CA SER A 107 34.48 -5.50 10.25
C SER A 107 35.11 -6.66 11.05
N THR A 108 35.38 -7.81 10.41
CA THR A 108 36.04 -8.96 11.06
C THR A 108 37.53 -8.79 11.30
N ARG A 109 38.16 -7.74 10.74
CA ARG A 109 39.60 -7.47 10.89
C ARG A 109 39.93 -6.48 12.01
N ASN A 110 38.96 -5.68 12.46
CA ASN A 110 39.15 -4.67 13.51
C ASN A 110 38.76 -5.13 14.94
N SER A 111 38.14 -6.30 15.12
CA SER A 111 37.86 -6.83 16.48
C SER A 111 39.08 -7.48 17.16
N TRP A 112 40.20 -7.63 16.45
CA TRP A 112 41.42 -8.26 16.97
C TRP A 112 42.54 -7.26 17.29
N ARG A 113 42.29 -5.96 17.17
CA ARG A 113 43.29 -4.90 17.39
C ARG A 113 43.11 -4.12 18.69
N ASN A 114 42.10 -4.46 19.48
CA ASN A 114 41.83 -3.90 20.82
C ASN A 114 41.55 -5.04 21.81
N MET A 115 42.55 -5.89 22.04
CA MET A 115 42.63 -6.76 23.20
C MET A 115 44.09 -6.86 23.66
#